data_AF-A0A7S0WWQ4-F1
#
_entry.id   AF-A0A7S0WWQ4-F1
#
_cell.length_a   1.000
_cell.length_b   1.000
_cell.length_c   1.000
_cell.angle_alpha   90.00
_cell.angle_beta   90.00
_cell.angle_gamma   90.00
#
_symmetry.space_group_name_H-M   'P 1'
#
loop_
_entity.id
_entity.type
_entity.pdbx_description
1 polymer ?
#
loop_
_entity_poly.entity_id
_entity_poly.type
_entity_poly.pdbx_seq_one_letter_code
_entity_poly.pdbx_strand_id
1 'polypeptide(L)'
;MVKNKNIEFLKEKTKLVLPEGAEYKGTITQFTSKYDITYNIGKRVTEIPDLVRESRDGLGWSDVEVLFVCEARCTIKQFGMEGEPVCILVDVHKAKKGVEAARMLIMSPTKPELGIFVAHLDVRREEFVGGDENWWIGDAPVVSAQRVASLTEARRIRAAKEIGLVEGTKFKGKCSHPFFKAYDIIFEFGKALPDMPPEAAKVRKELGWTEQVDACCRGLQSIPEFGAQPSEVVVVGDKKDGCCRVLVVPIEKPELGISVATLSEDGGQLIGGEQDWWIEQEPMFTAVKTK
;
A
#
# COMPACT_ATOMS: atom_id res chain seq x y z
N MET A 1 -7.48 40.81 -2.92
CA MET A 1 -6.58 39.76 -2.41
C MET A 1 -6.69 38.55 -3.31
N VAL A 2 -5.64 38.23 -4.08
CA VAL A 2 -5.60 37.00 -4.89
C VAL A 2 -5.32 35.85 -3.94
N LYS A 3 -6.31 34.98 -3.70
CA LYS A 3 -6.08 33.75 -2.90
C LYS A 3 -4.98 32.93 -3.58
N ASN A 4 -3.93 32.61 -2.85
CA ASN A 4 -2.84 31.81 -3.37
C ASN A 4 -3.33 30.37 -3.58
N LYS A 5 -3.54 29.98 -4.85
CA LYS A 5 -4.10 28.68 -5.23
C LYS A 5 -3.26 27.50 -4.72
N ASN A 6 -1.96 27.69 -4.49
CA ASN A 6 -1.06 26.64 -4.01
C ASN A 6 -1.28 26.31 -2.54
N ILE A 7 -1.53 27.30 -1.69
CA ILE A 7 -1.83 27.09 -0.27
C ILE A 7 -3.12 26.28 -0.10
N GLU A 8 -4.18 26.64 -0.84
CA GLU A 8 -5.44 25.89 -0.83
C GLU A 8 -5.24 24.44 -1.31
N PHE A 9 -4.44 24.23 -2.36
CA PHE A 9 -4.06 22.89 -2.80
C PHE A 9 -3.33 22.10 -1.71
N LEU A 10 -2.37 22.72 -1.01
CA LEU A 10 -1.65 22.07 0.09
C LEU A 10 -2.60 21.76 1.26
N LYS A 11 -3.48 22.68 1.65
CA LYS A 11 -4.52 22.44 2.68
C LYS A 11 -5.41 21.25 2.35
N GLU A 12 -5.79 21.09 1.09
CA GLU A 12 -6.63 19.96 0.66
C GLU A 12 -5.83 18.65 0.62
N LYS A 13 -4.66 18.67 -0.04
CA LYS A 13 -3.90 17.43 -0.29
C LYS A 13 -3.19 16.89 0.94
N THR A 14 -2.62 17.74 1.79
CA THR A 14 -1.98 17.27 3.02
C THR A 14 -2.97 16.54 3.92
N LYS A 15 -4.26 16.91 3.87
CA LYS A 15 -5.31 16.21 4.61
C LYS A 15 -5.59 14.80 4.09
N LEU A 16 -5.42 14.57 2.79
CA LEU A 16 -5.60 13.27 2.15
C LEU A 16 -4.38 12.36 2.33
N VAL A 17 -3.21 12.96 2.51
CA VAL A 17 -1.92 12.27 2.62
C VAL A 17 -1.66 11.85 4.07
N LEU A 18 -2.03 12.68 5.05
CA LEU A 18 -1.97 12.35 6.48
C LEU A 18 -3.38 12.24 7.10
N PRO A 19 -4.20 11.25 6.71
CA PRO A 19 -5.43 10.94 7.42
C PRO A 19 -5.13 10.13 8.68
N GLU A 20 -6.05 10.22 9.64
CA GLU A 20 -6.05 9.36 10.82
C GLU A 20 -6.06 7.88 10.40
N GLY A 21 -5.24 7.08 11.08
CA GLY A 21 -5.02 5.66 10.78
C GLY A 21 -4.03 5.38 9.64
N ALA A 22 -3.47 6.40 8.99
CA ALA A 22 -2.42 6.15 8.00
C ALA A 22 -1.14 5.62 8.65
N GLU A 23 -0.56 4.59 8.05
CA GLU A 23 0.75 4.08 8.43
C GLU A 23 1.80 4.57 7.41
N TYR A 24 2.98 4.94 7.89
CA TYR A 24 4.15 5.28 7.09
C TYR A 24 5.32 4.42 7.53
N LYS A 25 6.02 3.80 6.58
CA LYS A 25 7.21 2.98 6.83
C LYS A 25 8.39 3.52 6.07
N GLY A 26 9.57 3.39 6.66
CA GLY A 26 10.80 3.65 5.97
C GLY A 26 12.00 3.47 6.87
N THR A 27 13.00 4.32 6.72
CA THR A 27 14.28 4.16 7.41
C THR A 27 14.75 5.46 8.03
N ILE A 28 15.38 5.36 9.20
CA ILE A 28 16.24 6.37 9.80
C ILE A 28 17.71 5.94 9.65
N THR A 29 18.57 6.86 9.21
CA THR A 29 20.00 6.65 9.02
C THR A 29 20.74 7.35 10.13
N GLN A 30 21.46 6.61 10.96
CA GLN A 30 22.31 7.17 12.01
C GLN A 30 23.74 6.68 11.79
N PHE A 31 24.67 7.62 11.60
CA PHE A 31 26.03 7.35 11.17
C PHE A 31 26.06 6.55 9.85
N THR A 32 26.35 5.25 9.92
CA THR A 32 26.41 4.33 8.78
C THR A 32 25.30 3.27 8.80
N SER A 33 24.49 3.24 9.85
CA SER A 33 23.45 2.25 10.06
C SER A 33 22.09 2.78 9.64
N LYS A 34 21.26 1.89 9.09
CA LYS A 34 19.85 2.16 8.80
C LYS A 34 18.97 1.34 9.71
N TYR A 35 17.94 1.97 10.25
CA TYR A 35 16.97 1.35 11.13
C TYR A 35 15.57 1.57 10.59
N ASP A 36 14.71 0.57 10.72
CA ASP A 36 13.32 0.68 10.29
C ASP A 36 12.56 1.62 11.22
N ILE A 37 11.80 2.53 10.62
CA ILE A 37 10.92 3.46 11.32
C ILE A 37 9.49 3.31 10.81
N THR A 38 8.54 3.30 11.73
CA THR A 38 7.11 3.30 11.42
C THR A 38 6.41 4.44 12.13
N TYR A 39 5.61 5.20 11.39
CA TYR A 39 4.72 6.21 11.94
C TYR A 39 3.27 5.78 11.73
N ASN A 40 2.47 5.83 12.80
CA ASN A 40 1.02 5.65 12.74
C ASN A 40 0.35 6.98 13.05
N ILE A 41 -0.29 7.56 12.04
CA ILE A 41 -0.96 8.86 12.13
C ILE A 41 -2.22 8.71 12.96
N GLY A 42 -2.34 9.51 14.01
CA GLY A 42 -3.50 9.58 14.88
C GLY A 42 -4.45 10.71 14.50
N LYS A 43 -5.28 11.10 15.47
CA LYS A 43 -6.28 12.15 15.30
C LYS A 43 -5.64 13.53 15.10
N ARG A 44 -6.37 14.40 14.42
CA ARG A 44 -6.03 15.83 14.40
C ARG A 44 -6.41 16.48 15.72
N VAL A 45 -5.59 17.45 16.10
CA VAL A 45 -5.80 18.25 17.30
C VAL A 45 -5.87 19.72 16.94
N THR A 46 -6.66 20.47 17.72
CA THR A 46 -6.84 21.92 17.54
C THR A 46 -5.82 22.72 18.32
N GLU A 47 -5.30 22.15 19.40
CA GLU A 47 -4.33 22.79 20.28
C GLU A 47 -2.93 22.28 19.99
N ILE A 48 -1.99 23.20 19.78
CA ILE A 48 -0.57 22.88 19.60
C ILE A 48 0.05 22.75 20.99
N PRO A 49 0.64 21.59 21.33
CA PRO A 49 1.34 21.42 22.61
C PRO A 49 2.39 22.52 22.82
N ASP A 50 2.50 23.05 24.02
CA ASP A 50 3.37 24.20 24.31
C ASP A 50 4.83 23.94 23.92
N LEU A 51 5.36 22.77 24.21
CA LEU A 51 6.72 22.39 23.82
C LEU A 51 6.95 22.42 22.30
N VAL A 52 5.95 22.00 21.51
CA VAL A 52 6.02 22.02 20.04
C VAL A 52 5.95 23.46 19.53
N ARG A 53 5.14 24.30 20.18
CA ARG A 53 5.04 25.73 19.90
C ARG A 53 6.34 26.46 20.19
N GLU A 54 6.92 26.26 21.38
CA GLU A 54 8.20 26.83 21.78
C GLU A 54 9.34 26.40 20.84
N SER A 55 9.37 25.12 20.47
CA SER A 55 10.35 24.60 19.51
C SER A 55 10.20 25.25 18.14
N ARG A 56 8.97 25.38 17.65
CA ARG A 56 8.66 26.06 16.39
C ARG A 56 9.06 27.53 16.42
N ASP A 57 8.84 28.21 17.54
CA ASP A 57 9.25 29.61 17.73
C ASP A 57 10.78 29.74 17.79
N GLY A 58 11.47 28.80 18.44
CA GLY A 58 12.93 28.72 18.48
C GLY A 58 13.57 28.52 17.10
N LEU A 59 12.87 27.86 16.18
CA LEU A 59 13.28 27.72 14.76
C LEU A 59 12.96 28.96 13.91
N GLY A 60 12.34 29.98 14.50
CA GLY A 60 11.94 31.22 13.83
C GLY A 60 10.73 31.03 12.90
N TRP A 61 9.87 30.04 13.17
CA TRP A 61 8.73 29.71 12.31
C TRP A 61 7.41 30.29 12.80
N SER A 62 7.42 31.17 13.81
CA SER A 62 6.22 31.74 14.44
C SER A 62 5.21 32.30 13.44
N ASP A 63 5.68 33.02 12.42
CA ASP A 63 4.84 33.70 11.40
C ASP A 63 4.41 32.80 10.23
N VAL A 64 4.79 31.52 10.24
CA VAL A 64 4.47 30.58 9.17
C VAL A 64 3.02 30.10 9.32
N GLU A 65 2.32 29.86 8.21
CA GLU A 65 0.96 29.31 8.26
C GLU A 65 0.99 27.83 8.64
N VAL A 66 0.33 27.50 9.75
CA VAL A 66 0.08 26.11 10.19
C VAL A 66 -1.11 25.56 9.42
N LEU A 67 -0.90 24.44 8.72
CA LEU A 67 -1.96 23.73 8.00
C LEU A 67 -2.82 22.90 8.95
N PHE A 68 -2.19 22.11 9.82
CA PHE A 68 -2.83 21.35 10.90
C PHE A 68 -1.77 20.74 11.83
N VAL A 69 -2.26 20.19 12.94
CA VAL A 69 -1.48 19.37 13.87
C VAL A 69 -2.20 18.04 14.08
N CYS A 70 -1.44 16.96 14.19
CA CYS A 70 -1.97 15.66 14.59
C CYS A 70 -1.06 14.96 15.59
N GLU A 71 -1.68 14.11 16.39
CA GLU A 71 -0.99 13.10 17.18
C GLU A 71 -0.56 11.96 16.26
N ALA A 72 0.54 11.29 16.58
CA ALA A 72 0.97 10.07 15.93
C ALA A 72 1.77 9.20 16.90
N ARG A 73 2.11 7.99 16.47
CA ARG A 73 3.00 7.08 17.19
C ARG A 73 4.18 6.70 16.31
N CYS A 74 5.38 6.79 16.86
CA CYS A 74 6.63 6.42 16.20
C CYS A 74 7.20 5.13 16.80
N THR A 75 7.61 4.20 15.93
CA THR A 75 8.26 2.95 16.32
C THR A 75 9.63 2.83 15.66
N ILE A 76 10.66 2.65 16.48
CA ILE A 76 12.02 2.28 16.09
C ILE A 76 12.49 1.20 17.07
N LYS A 77 12.32 -0.07 16.68
CA LYS A 77 12.52 -1.22 17.59
C LYS A 77 13.94 -1.27 18.17
N GLN A 78 14.92 -0.92 17.34
CA GLN A 78 16.34 -0.97 17.68
C GLN A 78 16.72 0.05 18.76
N PHE A 79 15.90 1.09 18.98
CA PHE A 79 16.08 2.07 20.05
C PHE A 79 15.09 1.87 21.21
N GLY A 80 14.35 0.76 21.25
CA GLY A 80 13.32 0.51 22.26
C GLY A 80 12.13 1.47 22.18
N MET A 81 11.95 2.14 21.04
CA MET A 81 10.79 3.00 20.78
C MET A 81 9.68 2.15 20.19
N GLU A 82 8.72 1.74 21.01
CA GLU A 82 7.57 0.94 20.61
C GLU A 82 6.29 1.77 20.70
N GLY A 83 6.00 2.54 19.65
CA GLY A 83 4.82 3.39 19.59
C GLY A 83 4.91 4.63 20.48
N GLU A 84 6.10 5.25 20.54
CA GLU A 84 6.36 6.52 21.21
C GLU A 84 5.39 7.58 20.69
N PRO A 85 4.64 8.27 21.57
CA PRO A 85 3.79 9.38 21.16
C PRO A 85 4.63 10.48 20.51
N VAL A 86 4.20 10.95 19.35
CA VAL A 86 4.80 12.12 18.69
C VAL A 86 3.71 13.08 18.24
N CYS A 87 4.05 14.36 18.19
CA CYS A 87 3.24 15.40 17.59
C CYS A 87 3.80 15.71 16.21
N ILE A 88 2.94 15.76 15.20
CA ILE A 88 3.28 16.18 13.84
C ILE A 88 2.56 17.50 13.57
N LEU A 89 3.33 18.57 13.44
CA LEU A 89 2.84 19.88 13.03
C LEU A 89 3.24 20.12 11.57
N VAL A 90 2.27 20.48 10.72
CA VAL A 90 2.48 20.66 9.28
C VAL A 90 2.26 22.11 8.90
N ASP A 91 3.28 22.72 8.29
CA ASP A 91 3.32 24.13 7.93
C ASP A 91 3.60 24.31 6.43
N VAL A 92 3.28 25.49 5.90
CA VAL A 92 3.67 25.90 4.54
C VAL A 92 5.02 26.60 4.58
N HIS A 93 6.03 26.10 3.87
CA HIS A 93 7.30 26.80 3.73
C HIS A 93 7.64 27.10 2.27
N LYS A 94 8.47 28.12 2.05
CA LYS A 94 8.99 28.46 0.72
C LYS A 94 10.28 27.68 0.46
N ALA A 95 10.23 26.74 -0.48
CA ALA A 95 11.39 25.99 -0.93
C ALA A 95 12.34 26.87 -1.79
N LYS A 96 13.57 26.40 -2.04
CA LYS A 96 14.52 27.02 -2.99
C LYS A 96 13.81 27.13 -4.36
N LYS A 97 13.62 28.36 -4.86
CA LYS A 97 12.81 28.80 -6.03
C LYS A 97 11.41 29.38 -5.72
N GLY A 98 11.07 29.60 -4.46
CA GLY A 98 9.83 30.30 -4.07
C GLY A 98 8.56 29.48 -4.24
N VAL A 99 8.70 28.16 -4.47
CA VAL A 99 7.57 27.23 -4.52
C VAL A 99 7.16 26.89 -3.09
N GLU A 100 5.87 27.01 -2.80
CA GLU A 100 5.31 26.61 -1.51
C GLU A 100 5.25 25.08 -1.42
N ALA A 101 5.68 24.56 -0.27
CA ALA A 101 5.71 23.13 0.01
C ALA A 101 5.32 22.86 1.46
N ALA A 102 4.82 21.66 1.73
CA ALA A 102 4.48 21.23 3.07
C ALA A 102 5.75 20.79 3.82
N ARG A 103 5.96 21.34 5.01
CA ARG A 103 7.02 20.94 5.94
C ARG A 103 6.40 20.42 7.22
N MET A 104 6.99 19.37 7.77
CA MET A 104 6.59 18.71 8.99
C MET A 104 7.61 19.00 10.08
N LEU A 105 7.13 19.30 11.27
CA LEU A 105 7.86 19.27 12.53
C LEU A 105 7.36 18.07 13.32
N ILE A 106 8.25 17.13 13.63
CA ILE A 106 7.93 15.91 14.36
C ILE A 106 8.75 15.89 15.65
N MET A 107 8.08 15.73 16.78
CA MET A 107 8.70 15.73 18.11
C MET A 107 7.93 14.82 19.06
N SER A 108 8.62 14.13 19.96
CA SER A 108 7.96 13.49 21.11
C SER A 108 7.69 14.52 22.20
N PRO A 109 6.42 14.73 22.62
CA PRO A 109 6.12 15.57 23.77
C PRO A 109 6.49 14.90 25.11
N THR A 110 6.65 13.57 25.12
CA THR A 110 6.96 12.79 26.32
C THR A 110 8.46 12.56 26.52
N LYS A 111 9.25 12.69 25.45
CA LYS A 111 10.70 12.50 25.42
C LYS A 111 11.38 13.58 24.57
N PRO A 112 11.43 14.84 25.04
CA PRO A 112 12.04 15.95 24.31
C PRO A 112 13.52 15.71 23.96
N GLU A 113 14.23 14.88 24.74
CA GLU A 113 15.61 14.51 24.51
C GLU A 113 15.85 13.73 23.21
N LEU A 114 14.80 13.20 22.58
CA LEU A 114 14.88 12.61 21.23
C LEU A 114 15.10 13.65 20.13
N GLY A 115 14.98 14.94 20.47
CA GLY A 115 15.24 16.04 19.57
C GLY A 115 14.06 16.37 18.65
N ILE A 116 14.35 17.25 17.70
CA ILE A 116 13.40 17.77 16.72
C ILE A 116 13.71 17.14 15.37
N PHE A 117 12.68 16.65 14.70
CA PHE A 117 12.81 16.17 13.34
C PHE A 117 12.02 17.06 12.38
N VAL A 118 12.67 17.48 11.29
CA VAL A 118 12.09 18.32 10.25
C VAL A 118 12.05 17.55 8.95
N ALA A 119 10.87 17.50 8.32
CA ALA A 119 10.70 16.82 7.04
C ALA A 119 9.97 17.64 5.99
N HIS A 120 10.28 17.37 4.73
CA HIS A 120 9.48 17.78 3.58
C HIS A 120 8.47 16.69 3.24
N LEU A 121 7.19 17.06 3.16
CA LEU A 121 6.10 16.16 2.77
C LEU A 121 5.81 16.31 1.27
N ASP A 122 6.10 15.26 0.48
CA ASP A 122 5.68 15.18 -0.90
C ASP A 122 4.25 14.61 -0.97
N VAL A 123 3.29 15.52 -1.11
CA VAL A 123 1.87 15.17 -1.20
C VAL A 123 1.49 14.36 -2.44
N ARG A 124 2.34 14.33 -3.48
CA ARG A 124 2.08 13.55 -4.71
C ARG A 124 2.59 12.13 -4.58
N ARG A 125 3.74 11.97 -3.92
CA ARG A 125 4.38 10.66 -3.70
C ARG A 125 3.94 9.99 -2.40
N GLU A 126 3.21 10.71 -1.56
CA GLU A 126 2.78 10.27 -0.22
C GLU A 126 3.97 9.80 0.62
N GLU A 127 5.07 10.55 0.53
CA GLU A 127 6.31 10.28 1.25
C GLU A 127 6.78 11.54 1.95
N PHE A 128 7.57 11.38 2.99
CA PHE A 128 8.32 12.48 3.57
C PHE A 128 9.78 12.10 3.78
N VAL A 129 10.64 13.09 3.59
CA VAL A 129 12.08 12.97 3.77
C VAL A 129 12.57 14.14 4.60
N GLY A 130 13.54 13.90 5.47
CA GLY A 130 13.97 14.94 6.41
C GLY A 130 15.18 14.59 7.24
N GLY A 131 15.45 15.43 8.23
CA GLY A 131 16.55 15.26 9.18
C GLY A 131 16.31 16.00 10.48
N ASP A 132 17.40 16.34 11.15
CA ASP A 132 17.38 17.17 12.35
C ASP A 132 16.87 18.59 12.07
N GLU A 133 16.90 19.46 13.07
CA GLU A 133 16.46 20.85 12.96
C GLU A 133 17.24 21.69 11.94
N ASN A 134 18.43 21.26 11.52
CA ASN A 134 19.28 21.96 10.57
C ASN A 134 19.13 21.42 9.14
N TRP A 135 18.37 20.34 8.94
CA TRP A 135 18.19 19.71 7.64
C TRP A 135 17.45 20.61 6.64
N TRP A 136 17.93 20.64 5.39
CA TRP A 136 17.29 21.37 4.31
C TRP A 136 17.10 20.54 3.04
N ILE A 137 16.15 20.96 2.20
CA ILE A 137 15.94 20.36 0.87
C ILE A 137 17.23 20.45 0.04
N GLY A 138 17.74 19.28 -0.32
CA GLY A 138 19.00 19.09 -1.04
C GLY A 138 20.05 18.35 -0.22
N ASP A 139 19.92 18.33 1.10
CA ASP A 139 20.79 17.57 1.98
C ASP A 139 20.41 16.08 1.96
N ALA A 140 21.36 15.21 2.31
CA ALA A 140 21.09 13.79 2.45
C ALA A 140 20.04 13.57 3.56
N PRO A 141 18.92 12.88 3.30
CA PRO A 141 17.89 12.67 4.30
C PRO A 141 18.36 11.68 5.36
N VAL A 142 18.18 12.05 6.62
CA VAL A 142 18.38 11.17 7.78
C VAL A 142 17.19 10.21 7.87
N VAL A 143 15.97 10.68 7.60
CA VAL A 143 14.76 9.86 7.57
C VAL A 143 14.11 9.95 6.22
N SER A 144 13.64 8.81 5.74
CA SER A 144 12.72 8.70 4.62
C SER A 144 11.62 7.74 5.02
N ALA A 145 10.36 8.15 4.85
CA ALA A 145 9.21 7.30 5.08
C ALA A 145 8.18 7.50 3.99
N GLN A 146 7.60 6.39 3.55
CA GLN A 146 6.53 6.37 2.57
C GLN A 146 5.27 5.85 3.23
N ARG A 147 4.13 6.44 2.86
CA ARG A 147 2.83 5.94 3.29
C ARG A 147 2.72 4.48 2.88
N VAL A 148 2.56 3.61 3.87
CA VAL A 148 2.07 2.26 3.63
C VAL A 148 0.67 2.45 3.11
N ALA A 149 0.49 2.13 1.83
CA ALA A 149 -0.84 2.12 1.27
C ALA A 149 -1.67 1.13 2.10
N SER A 150 -2.53 1.62 3.00
CA SER A 150 -3.86 1.04 3.05
C SER A 150 -4.37 1.30 1.65
N LEU A 151 -4.21 0.32 0.75
CA LEU A 151 -4.55 0.52 -0.64
C LEU A 151 -6.02 0.96 -0.62
N THR A 152 -6.27 2.24 -0.87
CA THR A 152 -7.61 2.78 -0.85
C THR A 152 -8.39 2.00 -1.90
N GLU A 153 -9.70 1.79 -1.71
CA GLU A 153 -10.51 1.00 -2.66
C GLU A 153 -10.25 1.44 -4.11
N ALA A 154 -10.11 2.75 -4.36
CA ALA A 154 -9.75 3.30 -5.66
C ALA A 154 -8.36 2.87 -6.18
N ARG A 155 -7.34 2.80 -5.31
CA ARG A 155 -5.98 2.34 -5.67
C ARG A 155 -5.92 0.82 -5.83
N ARG A 156 -6.71 0.03 -5.09
CA ARG A 156 -6.89 -1.41 -5.33
C ARG A 156 -7.60 -1.68 -6.64
N ILE A 157 -8.69 -0.96 -6.92
CA ILE A 157 -9.39 -1.06 -8.20
C ILE A 157 -8.44 -0.70 -9.35
N ARG A 158 -7.60 0.32 -9.16
CA ARG A 158 -6.60 0.70 -10.15
C ARG A 158 -5.51 -0.36 -10.30
N ALA A 159 -4.96 -0.88 -9.20
CA ALA A 159 -3.94 -1.94 -9.22
C ALA A 159 -4.50 -3.21 -9.85
N ALA A 160 -5.72 -3.62 -9.48
CA ALA A 160 -6.46 -4.72 -10.08
C ALA A 160 -6.61 -4.54 -11.59
N LYS A 161 -6.98 -3.33 -12.04
CA LYS A 161 -7.01 -3.00 -13.48
C LYS A 161 -5.64 -3.05 -14.14
N GLU A 162 -4.60 -2.53 -13.49
CA GLU A 162 -3.22 -2.51 -14.00
C GLU A 162 -2.60 -3.91 -14.08
N ILE A 163 -3.10 -4.88 -13.31
CA ILE A 163 -2.73 -6.29 -13.39
C ILE A 163 -3.79 -7.16 -14.09
N GLY A 164 -4.81 -6.56 -14.70
CA GLY A 164 -5.83 -7.27 -15.49
C GLY A 164 -6.91 -8.03 -14.71
N LEU A 165 -6.95 -7.94 -13.37
CA LEU A 165 -8.05 -8.41 -12.52
C LEU A 165 -9.25 -7.45 -12.55
N VAL A 166 -9.89 -7.31 -13.71
CA VAL A 166 -11.02 -6.38 -13.90
C VAL A 166 -12.34 -7.07 -13.60
N GLU A 167 -13.17 -6.46 -12.74
CA GLU A 167 -14.53 -6.93 -12.43
C GLU A 167 -15.35 -7.16 -13.70
N GLY A 168 -16.07 -8.29 -13.74
CA GLY A 168 -16.84 -8.78 -14.88
C GLY A 168 -16.02 -9.52 -15.93
N THR A 169 -14.69 -9.57 -15.80
CA THR A 169 -13.85 -10.32 -16.75
C THR A 169 -14.07 -11.81 -16.58
N LYS A 170 -14.37 -12.49 -17.68
CA LYS A 170 -14.54 -13.94 -17.72
C LYS A 170 -13.44 -14.58 -18.55
N PHE A 171 -12.89 -15.68 -18.07
CA PHE A 171 -11.96 -16.53 -18.80
C PHE A 171 -12.59 -17.90 -18.97
N LYS A 172 -12.57 -18.42 -20.19
CA LYS A 172 -13.01 -19.78 -20.50
C LYS A 172 -11.85 -20.57 -21.11
N GLY A 173 -11.62 -21.75 -20.58
CA GLY A 173 -10.49 -22.58 -20.96
C GLY A 173 -10.76 -24.07 -20.90
N LYS A 174 -9.72 -24.82 -21.19
CA LYS A 174 -9.66 -26.27 -20.97
C LYS A 174 -8.64 -26.56 -19.88
N CYS A 175 -9.02 -27.44 -18.95
CA CYS A 175 -8.11 -28.06 -18.01
C CYS A 175 -7.86 -29.50 -18.43
N SER A 176 -6.60 -29.86 -18.59
CA SER A 176 -6.08 -31.20 -18.83
C SER A 176 -5.52 -31.74 -17.52
N HIS A 177 -6.16 -32.78 -16.99
CA HIS A 177 -5.71 -33.49 -15.80
C HIS A 177 -5.28 -34.91 -16.20
N PRO A 178 -4.18 -35.47 -15.66
CA PRO A 178 -3.65 -36.77 -16.09
C PRO A 178 -4.66 -37.92 -15.97
N PHE A 179 -5.60 -37.81 -15.04
CA PHE A 179 -6.57 -38.85 -14.72
C PHE A 179 -7.98 -38.62 -15.30
N PHE A 180 -8.23 -37.46 -15.91
CA PHE A 180 -9.56 -37.12 -16.44
C PHE A 180 -9.47 -36.65 -17.89
N LYS A 181 -10.55 -36.87 -18.64
CA LYS A 181 -10.72 -36.22 -19.95
C LYS A 181 -10.69 -34.70 -19.74
N ALA A 182 -10.04 -33.98 -20.65
CA ALA A 182 -10.00 -32.52 -20.60
C ALA A 182 -11.42 -31.92 -20.48
N TYR A 183 -11.60 -30.99 -19.54
CA TYR A 183 -12.88 -30.39 -19.19
C TYR A 183 -12.82 -28.86 -19.29
N ASP A 184 -13.98 -28.21 -19.48
CA ASP A 184 -14.09 -26.76 -19.47
C ASP A 184 -13.85 -26.23 -18.05
N ILE A 185 -13.06 -25.16 -17.96
CA ILE A 185 -12.94 -24.36 -16.74
C ILE A 185 -13.30 -22.91 -17.05
N ILE A 186 -14.09 -22.31 -16.16
CA ILE A 186 -14.55 -20.93 -16.30
C ILE A 186 -14.18 -20.18 -15.03
N PHE A 187 -13.50 -19.04 -15.20
CA PHE A 187 -13.23 -18.08 -14.14
C PHE A 187 -13.96 -16.78 -14.43
N GLU A 188 -14.57 -16.19 -13.40
CA GLU A 188 -15.18 -14.87 -13.46
C GLU A 188 -14.64 -14.01 -12.34
N PHE A 189 -13.99 -12.90 -12.68
CA PHE A 189 -13.49 -11.94 -11.71
C PHE A 189 -14.61 -10.99 -11.32
N GLY A 190 -14.87 -10.87 -10.03
CA GLY A 190 -15.88 -10.01 -9.45
C GLY A 190 -15.27 -8.80 -8.75
N LYS A 191 -15.95 -8.34 -7.69
CA LYS A 191 -15.63 -7.10 -7.00
C LYS A 191 -14.26 -7.15 -6.33
N ALA A 192 -13.47 -6.08 -6.54
CA ALA A 192 -12.21 -5.87 -5.84
C ALA A 192 -12.42 -5.86 -4.31
N LEU A 193 -11.53 -6.51 -3.57
CA LEU A 193 -11.58 -6.59 -2.14
C LEU A 193 -10.68 -5.54 -1.48
N PRO A 194 -11.17 -4.90 -0.41
CA PRO A 194 -10.40 -3.91 0.34
C PRO A 194 -9.34 -4.55 1.22
N ASP A 195 -9.31 -5.88 1.40
CA ASP A 195 -8.27 -6.65 2.09
C ASP A 195 -8.31 -8.09 1.62
N MET A 196 -7.16 -8.77 1.67
CA MET A 196 -7.09 -10.19 1.33
C MET A 196 -7.74 -11.00 2.46
N PRO A 197 -8.71 -11.89 2.16
CA PRO A 197 -9.32 -12.74 3.16
C PRO A 197 -8.31 -13.68 3.84
N PRO A 198 -8.51 -14.05 5.12
CA PRO A 198 -7.58 -14.88 5.88
C PRO A 198 -7.27 -16.23 5.22
N GLU A 199 -8.24 -16.83 4.53
CA GLU A 199 -8.11 -18.10 3.83
C GLU A 199 -7.06 -17.99 2.71
N ALA A 200 -7.14 -16.92 1.91
CA ALA A 200 -6.17 -16.68 0.85
C ALA A 200 -4.79 -16.27 1.42
N ALA A 201 -4.76 -15.52 2.51
CA ALA A 201 -3.52 -15.16 3.21
C ALA A 201 -2.77 -16.40 3.71
N LYS A 202 -3.51 -17.35 4.30
CA LYS A 202 -2.98 -18.64 4.77
C LYS A 202 -2.37 -19.44 3.62
N VAL A 203 -3.09 -19.60 2.51
CA VAL A 203 -2.62 -20.34 1.34
C VAL A 203 -1.34 -19.71 0.76
N ARG A 204 -1.30 -18.38 0.62
CA ARG A 204 -0.08 -17.69 0.14
C ARG A 204 1.13 -17.97 1.03
N LYS A 205 0.93 -17.92 2.35
CA LYS A 205 1.99 -18.20 3.32
C LYS A 205 2.49 -19.65 3.19
N GLU A 206 1.58 -20.61 3.01
CA GLU A 206 1.93 -22.02 2.78
C GLU A 206 2.71 -22.22 1.48
N LEU A 207 2.40 -21.46 0.43
CA LEU A 207 3.14 -21.44 -0.83
C LEU A 207 4.45 -20.63 -0.78
N GLY A 208 4.77 -19.98 0.35
CA GLY A 208 5.94 -19.12 0.48
C GLY A 208 5.84 -17.78 -0.27
N TRP A 209 4.62 -17.35 -0.61
CA TRP A 209 4.37 -16.05 -1.23
C TRP A 209 4.27 -14.96 -0.17
N THR A 210 4.55 -13.72 -0.56
CA THR A 210 4.44 -12.56 0.34
C THR A 210 2.99 -12.28 0.70
N GLU A 211 2.75 -11.82 1.93
CA GLU A 211 1.43 -11.35 2.38
C GLU A 211 1.01 -10.04 1.70
N GLN A 212 1.97 -9.28 1.16
CA GLN A 212 1.70 -8.14 0.28
C GLN A 212 1.24 -8.62 -1.10
N VAL A 213 0.17 -8.00 -1.59
CA VAL A 213 -0.49 -8.30 -2.87
C VAL A 213 -0.77 -7.01 -3.61
N ASP A 214 -0.66 -7.02 -4.93
CA ASP A 214 -0.98 -5.85 -5.74
C ASP A 214 -2.50 -5.69 -5.87
N ALA A 215 -3.23 -6.80 -5.99
CA ALA A 215 -4.69 -6.78 -6.01
C ALA A 215 -5.31 -8.07 -5.46
N CYS A 216 -6.57 -7.92 -5.05
CA CYS A 216 -7.43 -9.02 -4.63
C CYS A 216 -8.87 -8.73 -5.05
N CYS A 217 -9.61 -9.75 -5.49
CA CYS A 217 -11.05 -9.66 -5.77
C CYS A 217 -11.77 -10.96 -5.39
N ARG A 218 -13.09 -10.86 -5.18
CA ARG A 218 -13.98 -12.03 -5.19
C ARG A 218 -14.24 -12.44 -6.63
N GLY A 219 -14.50 -13.70 -6.87
CA GLY A 219 -14.85 -14.21 -8.18
C GLY A 219 -15.66 -15.49 -8.10
N LEU A 220 -15.93 -16.09 -9.26
CA LEU A 220 -16.54 -17.40 -9.38
C LEU A 220 -15.64 -18.32 -10.19
N GLN A 221 -15.61 -19.59 -9.81
CA GLN A 221 -15.04 -20.68 -10.60
C GLN A 221 -16.11 -21.72 -10.90
N SER A 222 -16.17 -22.18 -12.14
CA SER A 222 -17.11 -23.22 -12.56
C SER A 222 -16.43 -24.26 -13.43
N ILE A 223 -16.80 -25.52 -13.22
CA ILE A 223 -16.43 -26.67 -14.05
C ILE A 223 -17.75 -27.35 -14.46
N PRO A 224 -18.35 -26.95 -15.59
CA PRO A 224 -19.69 -27.37 -15.99
C PRO A 224 -19.87 -28.89 -16.07
N GLU A 225 -18.84 -29.61 -16.49
CA GLU A 225 -18.86 -31.07 -16.65
C GLU A 225 -19.11 -31.83 -15.34
N PHE A 226 -18.80 -31.23 -14.20
CA PHE A 226 -19.08 -31.82 -12.89
C PHE A 226 -20.47 -31.46 -12.35
N GLY A 227 -21.30 -30.74 -13.14
CA GLY A 227 -22.64 -30.33 -12.73
C GLY A 227 -22.67 -29.42 -11.51
N ALA A 228 -21.51 -28.90 -11.10
CA ALA A 228 -21.36 -28.08 -9.92
C ALA A 228 -21.83 -26.66 -10.20
N GLN A 229 -22.64 -26.12 -9.29
CA GLN A 229 -22.89 -24.68 -9.24
C GLN A 229 -21.56 -23.93 -9.14
N PRO A 230 -21.42 -22.76 -9.81
CA PRO A 230 -20.26 -21.90 -9.65
C PRO A 230 -19.93 -21.70 -8.17
N SER A 231 -18.65 -21.86 -7.82
CA SER A 231 -18.16 -21.72 -6.45
C SER A 231 -17.54 -20.34 -6.28
N GLU A 232 -17.77 -19.71 -5.13
CA GLU A 232 -17.05 -18.49 -4.79
C GLU A 232 -15.54 -18.77 -4.60
N VAL A 233 -14.74 -17.89 -5.19
CA VAL A 233 -13.28 -17.91 -5.09
C VAL A 233 -12.75 -16.53 -4.71
N VAL A 234 -11.57 -16.51 -4.09
CA VAL A 234 -10.75 -15.31 -3.97
C VAL A 234 -9.66 -15.38 -5.01
N VAL A 235 -9.53 -14.31 -5.79
CA VAL A 235 -8.45 -14.15 -6.77
C VAL A 235 -7.47 -13.12 -6.23
N VAL A 236 -6.20 -13.49 -6.18
CA VAL A 236 -5.11 -12.64 -5.72
C VAL A 236 -4.09 -12.50 -6.83
N GLY A 237 -3.61 -11.29 -7.08
CA GLY A 237 -2.60 -11.03 -8.09
C GLY A 237 -1.43 -10.20 -7.57
N ASP A 238 -0.23 -10.54 -8.05
CA ASP A 238 0.99 -9.76 -7.83
C ASP A 238 1.94 -9.84 -9.04
N LYS A 239 2.65 -8.75 -9.30
CA LYS A 239 3.69 -8.69 -10.33
C LYS A 239 4.99 -9.26 -9.79
N LYS A 240 5.51 -10.28 -10.46
CA LYS A 240 6.83 -10.85 -10.18
C LYS A 240 7.53 -11.16 -11.49
N ASP A 241 8.78 -10.73 -11.60
CA ASP A 241 9.64 -11.01 -12.76
C ASP A 241 9.00 -10.63 -14.12
N GLY A 242 8.28 -9.50 -14.14
CA GLY A 242 7.59 -9.01 -15.34
C GLY A 242 6.24 -9.66 -15.64
N CYS A 243 5.88 -10.74 -14.95
CA CYS A 243 4.62 -11.46 -15.15
C CYS A 243 3.62 -11.15 -14.02
N CYS A 244 2.33 -11.18 -14.34
CA CYS A 244 1.27 -11.14 -13.33
C CYS A 244 0.94 -12.56 -12.88
N ARG A 245 1.35 -12.92 -11.67
CA ARG A 245 0.96 -14.19 -11.04
C ARG A 245 -0.43 -14.04 -10.45
N VAL A 246 -1.27 -15.05 -10.65
CA VAL A 246 -2.65 -15.10 -10.19
C VAL A 246 -2.83 -16.36 -9.36
N LEU A 247 -3.39 -16.20 -8.17
CA LEU A 247 -3.78 -17.29 -7.29
C LEU A 247 -5.30 -17.30 -7.17
N VAL A 248 -5.93 -18.42 -7.47
CA VAL A 248 -7.38 -18.62 -7.30
C VAL A 248 -7.60 -19.60 -6.15
N VAL A 249 -8.24 -19.11 -5.09
CA VAL A 249 -8.48 -19.87 -3.85
C VAL A 249 -9.97 -20.10 -3.68
N PRO A 250 -10.47 -21.34 -3.80
CA PRO A 250 -11.85 -21.66 -3.49
C PRO A 250 -12.16 -21.42 -2.02
N ILE A 251 -13.26 -20.72 -1.74
CA ILE A 251 -13.69 -20.42 -0.37
C ILE A 251 -14.76 -21.40 0.09
N GLU A 252 -15.77 -21.63 -0.75
CA GLU A 252 -16.90 -22.50 -0.38
C GLU A 252 -16.59 -23.99 -0.60
N LYS A 253 -15.71 -24.31 -1.54
CA LYS A 253 -15.39 -25.68 -1.96
C LYS A 253 -13.88 -25.90 -2.06
N PRO A 254 -13.16 -26.00 -0.94
CA PRO A 254 -11.71 -26.21 -0.92
C PRO A 254 -11.25 -27.45 -1.72
N GLU A 255 -12.13 -28.44 -1.88
CA GLU A 255 -11.89 -29.64 -2.67
C GLU A 255 -11.71 -29.39 -4.18
N LEU A 256 -12.08 -28.20 -4.68
CA LEU A 256 -11.77 -27.78 -6.07
C LEU A 256 -10.29 -27.50 -6.30
N GLY A 257 -9.50 -27.43 -5.23
CA GLY A 257 -8.05 -27.19 -5.30
C GLY A 257 -7.69 -25.73 -5.57
N ILE A 258 -6.45 -25.39 -5.24
CA ILE A 258 -5.90 -24.06 -5.49
C ILE A 258 -5.36 -24.02 -6.91
N SER A 259 -5.73 -22.99 -7.67
CA SER A 259 -5.14 -22.76 -9.00
C SER A 259 -4.08 -21.68 -8.95
N VAL A 260 -2.91 -21.98 -9.50
CA VAL A 260 -1.81 -21.01 -9.71
C VAL A 260 -1.73 -20.74 -11.20
N ALA A 261 -1.74 -19.47 -11.59
CA ALA A 261 -1.71 -19.06 -12.99
C ALA A 261 -0.82 -17.84 -13.21
N THR A 262 -0.51 -17.61 -14.48
CA THR A 262 0.03 -16.36 -14.98
C THR A 262 -1.00 -15.73 -15.92
N LEU A 263 -1.23 -14.43 -15.75
CA LEU A 263 -2.00 -13.63 -16.69
C LEU A 263 -1.05 -13.03 -17.73
N SER A 264 -1.37 -13.19 -19.01
CA SER A 264 -0.60 -12.61 -20.13
C SER A 264 -0.53 -11.08 -20.03
N GLU A 265 0.50 -10.48 -20.62
CA GLU A 265 0.73 -9.02 -20.56
C GLU A 265 -0.47 -8.20 -21.11
N ASP A 266 -1.16 -8.72 -22.12
CA ASP A 266 -2.36 -8.11 -22.70
C ASP A 266 -3.65 -8.33 -21.88
N GLY A 267 -3.56 -9.11 -20.79
CA GLY A 267 -4.70 -9.50 -19.96
C GLY A 267 -5.69 -10.42 -20.66
N GLY A 268 -5.30 -11.01 -21.79
CA GLY A 268 -6.16 -11.82 -22.65
C GLY A 268 -6.21 -13.30 -22.27
N GLN A 269 -5.24 -13.82 -21.51
CA GLN A 269 -5.09 -15.25 -21.28
C GLN A 269 -4.59 -15.56 -19.86
N LEU A 270 -5.20 -16.58 -19.24
CA LEU A 270 -4.71 -17.24 -18.03
C LEU A 270 -4.10 -18.59 -18.40
N ILE A 271 -2.87 -18.82 -17.96
CA ILE A 271 -2.15 -20.08 -18.16
C ILE A 271 -1.68 -20.55 -16.78
N GLY A 272 -2.01 -21.78 -16.40
CA GLY A 272 -1.71 -22.23 -15.05
C GLY A 272 -1.88 -23.72 -14.80
N GLY A 273 -1.81 -24.07 -13.52
CA GLY A 273 -2.07 -25.40 -13.00
C GLY A 273 -2.46 -25.37 -11.53
N GLU A 274 -2.20 -26.48 -10.83
CA GLU A 274 -2.48 -26.63 -9.41
C GLU A 274 -1.44 -25.90 -8.53
N GLN A 275 -1.54 -26.08 -7.21
CA GLN A 275 -0.76 -25.36 -6.19
C GLN A 275 0.77 -25.42 -6.39
N ASP A 276 1.29 -26.48 -6.99
CA ASP A 276 2.73 -26.71 -7.21
C ASP A 276 3.19 -26.31 -8.63
N TRP A 277 2.30 -25.75 -9.45
CA TRP A 277 2.60 -25.38 -10.82
C TRP A 277 3.53 -24.17 -10.91
N TRP A 278 4.45 -24.20 -11.88
CA TRP A 278 5.33 -23.08 -12.21
C TRP A 278 5.39 -22.83 -13.72
N ILE A 279 5.74 -21.61 -14.11
CA ILE A 279 5.68 -21.14 -15.52
C ILE A 279 6.55 -21.96 -16.49
N GLU A 280 7.57 -22.65 -15.98
CA GLU A 280 8.45 -23.52 -16.78
C GLU A 280 7.85 -24.91 -17.04
N GLN A 281 6.77 -25.27 -16.34
CA GLN A 281 6.07 -26.54 -16.49
C GLN A 281 4.96 -26.44 -17.53
N GLU A 282 4.62 -27.58 -18.15
CA GLU A 282 3.45 -27.65 -19.05
C GLU A 282 2.18 -27.25 -18.28
N PRO A 283 1.38 -26.31 -18.80
CA PRO A 283 0.21 -25.83 -18.09
C PRO A 283 -0.88 -26.90 -18.05
N MET A 284 -1.48 -27.08 -16.88
CA MET A 284 -2.65 -27.94 -16.75
C MET A 284 -3.89 -27.28 -17.36
N PHE A 285 -3.96 -25.95 -17.37
CA PHE A 285 -5.04 -25.26 -18.06
C PHE A 285 -4.59 -24.03 -18.82
N THR A 286 -5.37 -23.71 -19.84
CA THR A 286 -5.28 -22.45 -20.58
C THR A 286 -6.69 -21.91 -20.77
N ALA A 287 -6.93 -20.68 -20.32
CA ALA A 287 -8.21 -20.00 -20.42
C ALA A 287 -8.06 -18.64 -21.09
N VAL A 288 -8.95 -18.33 -22.03
CA VAL A 288 -8.92 -17.09 -22.81
C VAL A 288 -10.05 -16.19 -22.36
N LYS A 289 -9.77 -14.90 -22.27
CA LYS A 289 -10.75 -13.88 -21.94
C LYS A 289 -11.91 -13.91 -22.95
N THR A 290 -13.12 -14.06 -22.45
CA THR A 290 -14.33 -14.02 -23.28
C THR A 290 -14.87 -12.59 -23.36
N LYS A 291 -15.49 -12.28 -24.50
CA LYS A 291 -16.18 -10.99 -24.71
C LYS A 291 -17.46 -10.91 -23.89
#